data_AF-A0A4V1RTQ0-F1
#
_entry.id   AF-A0A4V1RTQ0-F1
#
_cell.length_a   1.000
_cell.length_b   1.000
_cell.length_c   1.000
_cell.angle_alpha   90.00
_cell.angle_beta   90.00
_cell.angle_gamma   90.00
#
_symmetry.space_group_name_H-M   'P 1'
#
loop_
_entity.id
_entity.type
_entity.pdbx_description
1 polymer ?
#
loop_
_entity_poly.entity_id
_entity_poly.type
_entity_poly.pdbx_seq_one_letter_code
_entity_poly.pdbx_strand_id
1 'polypeptide(L)'
;MTEDEVAALALSLPEAEESAHFGKRDFRLRNKVFATLPRPGEVVLKLTPDRQALAVAAAPGLLSPVPGAWGLKGWTVLHYASAEPADVADLLSKAWETVAPKRPRG
;
A
#
# COMPACT_ATOMS: atom_id res chain seq x y z
N MET A 1 1.25 10.05 11.74
CA MET A 1 1.06 10.70 10.43
C MET A 1 -0.43 10.78 10.08
N THR A 2 -0.83 11.73 9.23
CA THR A 2 -2.21 11.95 8.75
C THR A 2 -2.48 11.24 7.42
N GLU A 3 -3.76 11.17 7.01
CA GLU A 3 -4.14 10.65 5.69
C GLU A 3 -3.49 11.42 4.54
N ASP A 4 -3.35 12.74 4.68
CA ASP A 4 -2.75 13.59 3.65
C ASP A 4 -1.23 13.40 3.56
N GLU A 5 -0.55 13.12 4.68
CA GLU A 5 0.87 12.76 4.66
C GLU A 5 1.08 11.41 3.96
N VAL A 6 0.22 10.41 4.22
CA VAL A 6 0.26 9.12 3.52
C VAL A 6 -0.01 9.30 2.02
N ALA A 7 -0.98 10.15 1.68
CA ALA A 7 -1.29 10.47 0.29
C ALA A 7 -0.13 11.16 -0.42
N ALA A 8 0.53 12.11 0.24
CA ALA A 8 1.71 12.79 -0.30
C ALA A 8 2.85 11.80 -0.57
N LEU A 9 3.08 10.84 0.32
CA LEU A 9 4.07 9.77 0.10
C LEU A 9 3.67 8.90 -1.10
N ALA A 10 2.41 8.49 -1.20
CA ALA A 10 1.93 7.68 -2.33
C ALA A 10 2.05 8.42 -3.67
N LEU A 11 1.74 9.72 -3.69
CA LEU A 11 1.80 10.58 -4.87
C LEU A 11 3.21 11.03 -5.25
N SER A 12 4.19 10.89 -4.36
CA SER A 12 5.61 11.10 -4.68
C SER A 12 6.19 9.99 -5.58
N LEU A 13 5.48 8.87 -5.72
CA LEU A 13 5.91 7.74 -6.54
C LEU A 13 5.69 8.06 -8.03
N PRO A 14 6.56 7.59 -8.94
CA PRO A 14 6.48 7.94 -10.35
C PRO A 14 5.15 7.52 -10.99
N GLU A 15 4.53 8.44 -11.73
CA GLU A 15 3.24 8.23 -12.43
C GLU A 15 2.10 7.77 -11.48
N ALA A 16 2.23 7.99 -10.17
CA ALA A 16 1.17 7.69 -9.22
C ALA A 16 0.07 8.76 -9.30
N GLU A 17 -1.18 8.29 -9.35
CA GLU A 17 -2.36 9.13 -9.42
C GLU A 17 -3.28 8.81 -8.24
N GLU A 18 -3.91 9.84 -7.70
CA GLU A 18 -5.00 9.69 -6.74
C GLU A 18 -6.34 9.65 -7.49
N SER A 19 -7.18 8.69 -7.10
CA SER A 19 -8.55 8.56 -7.55
C SER A 19 -9.47 8.30 -6.35
N ALA A 20 -10.76 8.12 -6.62
CA ALA A 20 -11.71 7.71 -5.61
C ALA A 20 -12.59 6.58 -6.14
N HIS A 21 -12.60 5.45 -5.42
CA HIS A 21 -13.52 4.34 -5.66
C HIS A 21 -14.49 4.23 -4.48
N PHE A 22 -15.80 4.36 -4.75
CA PHE A 22 -16.85 4.37 -3.73
C PHE A 22 -16.61 5.38 -2.58
N GLY A 23 -16.04 6.55 -2.89
CA GLY A 23 -15.76 7.60 -1.90
C GLY A 23 -14.54 7.36 -1.03
N LYS A 24 -13.73 6.33 -1.32
CA LYS A 24 -12.45 6.05 -0.67
C LYS A 24 -11.31 6.44 -1.59
N ARG A 25 -10.32 7.17 -1.05
CA ARG A 25 -9.12 7.57 -1.80
C ARG A 25 -8.33 6.31 -2.16
N ASP A 26 -8.00 6.16 -3.43
CA ASP A 26 -7.15 5.08 -3.91
C ASP A 26 -6.01 5.63 -4.77
N PHE A 27 -4.86 4.98 -4.70
CA PHE A 27 -3.65 5.37 -5.40
C PHE A 27 -3.31 4.32 -6.44
N ARG A 28 -3.04 4.80 -7.66
CA ARG A 28 -2.96 3.96 -8.84
C ARG A 28 -1.74 4.30 -9.68
N LEU A 29 -1.27 3.31 -10.41
CA LEU A 29 -0.36 3.49 -11.53
C LEU A 29 -1.06 2.95 -12.77
N ARG A 30 -1.33 3.80 -13.77
CA ARG A 30 -1.97 3.40 -15.04
C ARG A 30 -3.22 2.53 -14.81
N ASN A 31 -4.16 3.01 -14.00
CA ASN A 31 -5.40 2.32 -13.57
C ASN A 31 -5.24 1.08 -12.66
N LYS A 32 -4.02 0.71 -12.26
CA LYS A 32 -3.79 -0.39 -11.31
C LYS A 32 -3.64 0.17 -9.90
N VAL A 33 -4.59 -0.17 -9.02
CA VAL A 33 -4.56 0.23 -7.61
C VAL A 33 -3.42 -0.49 -6.90
N PHE A 34 -2.59 0.27 -6.18
CA PHE A 34 -1.56 -0.29 -5.30
C PHE A 34 -1.79 0.07 -3.83
N ALA A 35 -2.51 1.16 -3.55
CA ALA A 35 -2.85 1.55 -2.18
C ALA A 35 -4.27 2.13 -2.09
N THR A 36 -4.90 2.04 -0.93
CA THR A 36 -6.23 2.62 -0.66
C THR A 36 -6.29 3.09 0.79
N LEU A 37 -6.94 4.23 1.06
CA LEU A 37 -7.24 4.72 2.39
C LEU A 37 -8.72 4.42 2.71
N PRO A 38 -9.02 3.27 3.35
CA PRO A 38 -10.41 2.89 3.63
C PRO A 38 -11.02 3.66 4.81
N ARG A 39 -10.18 4.14 5.73
CA ARG A 39 -10.54 4.87 6.95
C ARG A 39 -9.29 5.49 7.60
N PRO A 40 -9.46 6.48 8.51
CA PRO A 40 -8.35 7.06 9.24
C PRO A 40 -7.52 6.03 10.01
N GLY A 41 -6.20 6.20 10.02
CA GLY A 41 -5.24 5.33 10.69
C GLY A 41 -4.84 4.07 9.91
N GLU A 42 -5.47 3.78 8.77
CA GLU A 42 -5.20 2.57 7.97
C GLU A 42 -4.98 2.86 6.49
N VAL A 43 -3.97 2.22 5.92
CA VAL A 43 -3.77 2.13 4.47
C VAL A 43 -3.74 0.66 4.07
N VAL A 44 -4.46 0.32 3.01
CA VAL A 44 -4.48 -1.01 2.43
C VAL A 44 -3.53 -1.02 1.24
N LEU A 45 -2.52 -1.89 1.29
CA LEU A 45 -1.44 -1.99 0.33
C LEU A 45 -1.53 -3.27 -0.48
N LYS A 46 -1.18 -3.19 -1.76
CA LYS A 46 -1.02 -4.35 -2.62
C LYS A 46 0.41 -4.86 -2.54
N LEU A 47 0.63 -5.96 -1.82
CA LEU A 47 1.92 -6.68 -1.81
C LEU A 47 1.81 -7.98 -2.62
N THR A 48 2.95 -8.61 -2.90
CA THR A 48 2.95 -10.03 -3.29
C THR A 48 2.68 -10.89 -2.05
N PRO A 49 2.08 -12.08 -2.17
CA PRO A 49 1.82 -12.96 -1.03
C PRO A 49 3.08 -13.25 -0.20
N ASP A 50 4.22 -13.50 -0.84
CA ASP A 50 5.50 -13.74 -0.15
C ASP A 50 5.99 -12.51 0.63
N ARG A 51 5.92 -11.31 0.01
CA ARG A 51 6.29 -10.06 0.69
C ARG A 51 5.34 -9.75 1.85
N GLN A 52 4.04 -10.02 1.69
CA GLN A 52 3.06 -9.88 2.76
C GLN A 52 3.40 -10.78 3.95
N ALA A 53 3.66 -12.07 3.71
CA ALA A 53 3.98 -13.02 4.78
C ALA A 53 5.20 -12.58 5.58
N LEU A 54 6.27 -12.14 4.91
CA LEU A 54 7.47 -11.62 5.54
C LEU A 54 7.21 -10.34 6.34
N ALA A 55 6.46 -9.39 5.77
CA ALA A 55 6.19 -8.10 6.40
C ALA A 55 5.29 -8.26 7.64
N VAL A 56 4.25 -9.10 7.55
CA VAL A 56 3.38 -9.42 8.70
C VAL A 56 4.15 -10.15 9.80
N ALA A 57 5.06 -11.06 9.45
CA ALA A 57 5.89 -11.74 10.45
C ALA A 57 6.87 -10.76 11.14
N ALA A 58 7.40 -9.78 10.41
CA ALA A 58 8.33 -8.79 10.95
C ALA A 58 7.65 -7.73 11.84
N ALA A 59 6.42 -7.35 11.52
CA ALA A 59 5.69 -6.30 12.23
C ALA A 59 4.20 -6.64 12.45
N PRO A 60 3.88 -7.70 13.21
CA PRO A 60 2.50 -8.19 13.37
C PRO A 60 1.55 -7.21 14.08
N GLY A 61 2.09 -6.21 14.79
CA GLY A 61 1.29 -5.12 15.40
C GLY A 61 0.96 -3.98 14.43
N LEU A 62 1.66 -3.88 13.31
CA LEU A 62 1.46 -2.82 12.31
C LEU A 62 0.80 -3.35 11.03
N LEU A 63 1.01 -4.63 10.72
CA LEU A 63 0.61 -5.22 9.45
C LEU A 63 -0.27 -6.45 9.67
N SER A 64 -1.35 -6.54 8.90
CA SER A 64 -2.19 -7.73 8.85
C SER A 64 -2.72 -7.99 7.43
N PRO A 65 -2.92 -9.25 7.02
CA PRO A 65 -3.60 -9.52 5.75
C PRO A 65 -5.06 -9.06 5.83
N VAL A 66 -5.57 -8.48 4.73
CA VAL A 66 -7.01 -8.18 4.62
C VAL A 66 -7.81 -9.48 4.74
N PRO A 67 -8.90 -9.55 5.53
CA PRO A 67 -9.67 -10.78 5.67
C PRO A 67 -10.18 -11.35 4.33
N GLY A 68 -10.13 -12.68 4.21
CA GLY A 68 -10.67 -13.42 3.07
C GLY A 68 -9.80 -13.42 1.81
N ALA A 69 -10.43 -13.54 0.64
CA ALA A 69 -9.75 -13.74 -0.64
C ALA A 69 -8.82 -12.59 -1.05
N TRP A 70 -9.03 -11.38 -0.52
CA TRP A 70 -8.17 -10.23 -0.78
C TRP A 70 -6.81 -10.39 -0.09
N GLY A 71 -6.78 -10.79 1.18
CA GLY A 71 -5.55 -11.10 1.90
C GLY A 71 -4.73 -12.19 1.23
N LEU A 72 -5.39 -13.26 0.77
CA LEU A 72 -4.73 -14.35 0.01
C LEU A 72 -4.07 -13.87 -1.28
N LYS A 73 -4.52 -12.73 -1.83
CA LYS A 73 -3.92 -12.08 -3.01
C LYS A 73 -2.81 -11.09 -2.62
N GLY A 74 -2.43 -10.95 -1.34
CA GLY A 74 -1.40 -10.04 -0.86
C GLY A 74 -1.90 -8.64 -0.48
N TRP A 75 -3.22 -8.41 -0.42
CA TRP A 75 -3.74 -7.15 0.11
C TRP A 75 -3.57 -7.10 1.62
N THR A 76 -2.92 -6.04 2.10
CA THR A 76 -2.39 -5.96 3.46
C THR A 76 -2.81 -4.64 4.09
N VAL A 77 -3.34 -4.67 5.30
CA VAL A 77 -3.61 -3.49 6.12
C VAL A 77 -2.31 -3.07 6.81
N LEU A 78 -1.98 -1.80 6.72
CA LEU A 78 -0.94 -1.12 7.51
C LEU A 78 -1.61 -0.10 8.43
N HIS A 79 -1.37 -0.22 9.74
CA HIS A 79 -1.81 0.74 10.76
C HIS A 79 -0.79 1.88 10.87
N TYR A 80 -0.86 2.86 9.97
CA TYR A 80 0.14 3.94 9.86
C TYR A 80 0.13 4.93 11.03
N ALA A 81 -0.92 4.92 11.87
CA ALA A 81 -0.99 5.80 13.04
C ALA A 81 0.14 5.53 14.05
N SER A 82 0.66 4.29 14.07
CA SER A 82 1.75 3.85 14.97
C SER A 82 3.03 3.48 14.23
N ALA A 83 3.12 3.77 12.93
CA ALA A 83 4.28 3.45 12.10
C ALA A 83 5.17 4.68 11.89
N GLU A 84 6.47 4.47 11.69
CA GLU A 84 7.38 5.54 11.32
C GLU A 84 7.15 5.97 9.86
N PRO A 85 7.25 7.27 9.52
CA PRO A 85 7.07 7.76 8.15
C PRO A 85 7.94 7.04 7.12
N ALA A 86 9.16 6.65 7.49
CA ALA A 86 10.07 5.92 6.63
C ALA A 86 9.55 4.51 6.29
N ASP A 87 8.96 3.80 7.26
CA ASP A 87 8.39 2.47 7.05
C ASP A 87 7.17 2.54 6.12
N VAL A 88 6.34 3.58 6.30
CA VAL A 88 5.17 3.80 5.44
C VAL A 88 5.57 4.12 4.01
N ALA A 89 6.59 4.97 3.82
CA ALA A 89 7.13 5.26 2.49
C ALA A 89 7.71 4.02 1.81
N ASP A 90 8.49 3.20 2.53
CA ASP A 90 9.05 1.94 2.01
C ASP A 90 7.95 0.94 1.62
N LEU A 91 6.93 0.78 2.45
CA LEU A 91 5.81 -0.12 2.16
C LEU A 91 4.94 0.37 0.99
N LEU A 92 4.73 1.68 0.85
CA LEU A 92 4.06 2.28 -0.31
C LEU A 92 4.86 2.05 -1.60
N SER A 93 6.19 2.24 -1.55
CA SER A 93 7.08 1.96 -2.67
C SER A 93 6.99 0.48 -3.09
N LYS A 94 7.09 -0.45 -2.13
CA LYS A 94 6.94 -1.89 -2.36
C LYS A 94 5.58 -2.25 -2.95
N ALA A 95 4.52 -1.53 -2.57
CA ALA A 95 3.20 -1.73 -3.13
C ALA A 95 3.11 -1.24 -4.58
N TRP A 96 3.64 -0.05 -4.87
CA TRP A 96 3.72 0.49 -6.23
C TRP A 96 4.54 -0.40 -7.16
N GLU A 97 5.66 -0.97 -6.69
CA GLU A 97 6.45 -1.93 -7.47
C GLU A 97 5.64 -3.15 -7.95
N THR A 98 4.60 -3.55 -7.22
CA THR A 98 3.78 -4.71 -7.61
C THR A 98 2.93 -4.44 -8.86
N VAL A 99 2.60 -3.18 -9.12
CA VAL A 99 1.81 -2.75 -10.27
C VAL A 99 2.65 -2.08 -11.35
N ALA A 100 3.86 -1.64 -11.00
CA ALA A 100 4.85 -1.09 -11.89
C ALA A 100 5.19 -2.06 -13.03
N PRO A 101 5.37 -1.54 -14.26
CA PRO A 101 5.88 -2.37 -15.34
C PRO A 101 7.25 -2.91 -14.93
N LYS A 102 7.44 -4.23 -15.07
CA LYS A 102 8.78 -4.81 -14.96
C LYS A 102 9.65 -4.09 -15.99
N ARG A 103 10.71 -3.40 -15.54
CA ARG A 103 11.70 -2.86 -16.48
C ARG A 103 12.11 -4.02 -17.41
N PRO A 104 12.10 -3.82 -18.74
CA PRO A 104 12.75 -4.78 -19.61
C PRO A 104 14.17 -4.95 -19.08
N ARG A 105 14.60 -6.20 -18.87
CA ARG A 105 16.03 -6.44 -18.67
C ARG A 105 16.69 -5.99 -19.97
N GLY A 106 17.42 -4.87 -19.90
CA GLY A 106 18.36 -4.49 -20.94
C GLY A 106 19.51 -5.48 -20.98
#